data_AF-A0A4Q4CKJ5-F1
#
_entry.id   AF-A0A4Q4CKJ5-F1
#
_cell.length_a   1.000
_cell.length_b   1.000
_cell.length_c   1.000
_cell.angle_alpha   90.00
_cell.angle_beta   90.00
_cell.angle_gamma   90.00
#
_symmetry.space_group_name_H-M   'P 1'
#
loop_
_entity.id
_entity.type
_entity.pdbx_description
1 polymer ?
#
loop_
_entity_poly.entity_id
_entity_poly.type
_entity_poly.pdbx_seq_one_letter_code
_entity_poly.pdbx_strand_id
1 'polypeptide(L)'
;MLTRDDGLAAAYGTTVEHDDAGWRRTAAPAPVLHPDLRLLLSTSGSTGSPKLVRLSRENLTSNAHAIADYLDLHGDDRAITSLPLHYCYGLSVLHSHLVRGAGVVLTDLSVVDECFWDLCRRARVTTLSGVPYTFELLHRSGFAEREPGSLRRVTQAGGRLRPEAVREYADTCATRGIDFFVMYGQTEATARMAYLPPALAAAHPDAAGIAIPGGHLRIDSVPDQPADVGEVVYSGPNVMLGYAE
;
A
#
# COMPACT_ATOMS: atom_id res chain seq x y z
N MET A 1 -14.34 11.63 -16.13
CA MET A 1 -14.71 10.21 -15.93
C MET A 1 -14.64 9.56 -17.30
N LEU A 2 -13.86 8.49 -17.49
CA LEU A 2 -13.76 7.79 -18.78
C LEU A 2 -14.97 6.86 -18.94
N THR A 3 -16.16 7.42 -19.15
CA THR A 3 -17.37 6.64 -19.43
C THR A 3 -17.79 6.96 -20.86
N ARG A 4 -18.04 5.93 -21.68
CA ARG A 4 -18.77 6.09 -22.97
C ARG A 4 -20.28 6.22 -22.74
N ASP A 5 -20.66 6.72 -21.57
CA ASP A 5 -22.04 6.87 -21.13
C ASP A 5 -22.37 8.36 -21.14
N ASP A 6 -23.17 8.76 -22.14
CA ASP A 6 -23.57 10.15 -22.36
C ASP A 6 -24.39 10.71 -21.20
N GLY A 7 -25.10 9.85 -20.45
CA GLY A 7 -25.89 10.24 -19.28
C GLY A 7 -25.03 10.65 -18.10
N LEU A 8 -23.97 9.88 -17.80
CA LEU A 8 -22.97 10.25 -16.80
C LEU A 8 -22.17 11.49 -17.23
N ALA A 9 -21.79 11.57 -18.50
CA ALA A 9 -21.05 12.71 -19.01
C ALA A 9 -21.82 14.04 -18.87
N ALA A 10 -23.14 14.01 -19.09
CA ALA A 10 -24.03 15.15 -18.92
C ALA A 10 -24.30 15.49 -17.44
N ALA A 11 -24.45 14.48 -16.57
CA ALA A 11 -24.73 14.69 -15.15
C ALA A 11 -23.55 15.32 -14.37
N TYR A 12 -22.31 14.97 -14.73
CA TYR A 12 -21.12 15.36 -13.98
C TYR A 12 -20.31 16.51 -14.62
N GLY A 13 -20.74 17.04 -15.77
CA GLY A 13 -20.01 18.11 -16.47
C GLY A 13 -18.64 17.62 -16.95
N THR A 14 -18.62 16.91 -18.07
CA THR A 14 -17.36 16.43 -18.66
C THR A 14 -16.53 17.60 -19.17
N THR A 15 -15.35 17.83 -18.62
CA THR A 15 -14.42 18.90 -19.03
C THR A 15 -13.44 18.46 -20.12
N VAL A 16 -13.30 17.15 -20.32
CA VAL A 16 -12.45 16.54 -21.35
C VAL A 16 -13.11 15.26 -21.87
N GLU A 17 -13.22 15.15 -23.19
CA GLU A 17 -13.70 13.97 -23.94
C GLU A 17 -12.53 13.30 -24.67
N HIS A 18 -12.65 12.01 -24.96
CA HIS A 18 -11.70 11.29 -25.79
C HIS A 18 -12.41 10.69 -27.01
N ASP A 19 -11.99 11.09 -28.21
CA ASP A 19 -12.49 10.58 -29.50
C ASP A 19 -11.35 9.98 -30.35
N ASP A 20 -11.63 9.64 -31.61
CA ASP A 20 -10.64 9.08 -32.53
C ASP A 20 -9.48 10.04 -32.86
N ALA A 21 -9.64 11.33 -32.58
CA ALA A 21 -8.61 12.36 -32.72
C ALA A 21 -7.86 12.64 -31.39
N GLY A 22 -8.24 11.98 -30.30
CA GLY A 22 -7.59 12.05 -29.00
C GLY A 22 -8.39 12.83 -27.95
N TRP A 23 -7.69 13.43 -26.99
CA TRP A 23 -8.32 14.15 -25.88
C TRP A 23 -8.67 15.60 -26.26
N ARG A 24 -9.93 15.98 -26.12
CA ARG A 24 -10.42 17.34 -26.39
C ARG A 24 -11.09 17.93 -25.15
N ARG A 25 -10.76 19.18 -24.81
CA ARG A 25 -11.51 19.93 -23.79
C ARG A 25 -12.91 20.29 -24.29
N THR A 26 -13.90 20.15 -23.43
CA THR A 26 -15.26 20.62 -23.71
C THR A 26 -15.40 22.10 -23.33
N ALA A 27 -16.58 22.68 -23.55
CA ALA A 27 -16.93 24.02 -23.08
C ALA A 27 -17.32 24.06 -21.59
N ALA A 28 -17.36 22.91 -20.90
CA ALA A 28 -17.72 22.87 -19.49
C ALA A 28 -16.64 23.55 -18.63
N PRO A 29 -17.03 24.39 -17.64
CA PRO A 29 -16.07 25.00 -16.75
C PRO A 29 -15.35 23.93 -15.92
N ALA A 30 -14.05 24.09 -15.72
CA ALA A 30 -13.29 23.19 -14.86
C ALA A 30 -13.81 23.26 -13.42
N PRO A 31 -13.97 22.13 -12.72
CA PRO A 31 -14.34 22.16 -11.31
C PRO A 31 -13.24 22.86 -10.51
N VAL A 32 -13.64 23.65 -9.51
CA VAL A 32 -12.71 24.23 -8.56
C VAL A 32 -12.27 23.11 -7.61
N LEU A 33 -11.03 22.67 -7.76
CA LEU A 33 -10.43 21.67 -6.87
C LEU A 33 -9.83 22.33 -5.63
N HIS A 34 -9.83 21.61 -4.51
CA HIS A 34 -9.12 22.04 -3.32
C HIS A 34 -7.63 22.27 -3.65
N PRO A 35 -7.01 23.40 -3.23
CA PRO A 35 -5.65 23.76 -3.64
C PRO A 35 -4.58 22.73 -3.24
N ASP A 36 -4.84 21.97 -2.18
CA ASP A 36 -3.92 20.93 -1.70
C ASP A 36 -4.16 19.56 -2.32
N LEU A 37 -5.26 19.33 -3.03
CA LEU A 37 -5.58 18.03 -3.62
C LEU A 37 -4.52 17.62 -4.64
N ARG A 38 -3.94 16.42 -4.49
CA ARG A 38 -2.97 15.86 -5.45
C ARG A 38 -3.36 14.50 -6.00
N LEU A 39 -4.12 13.72 -5.23
CA LEU A 39 -4.50 12.37 -5.63
C LEU A 39 -5.90 12.03 -5.13
N LEU A 40 -6.67 11.35 -5.99
CA LEU A 40 -7.92 10.69 -5.65
C LEU A 40 -7.69 9.18 -5.75
N LEU A 41 -7.93 8.46 -4.66
CA LEU A 41 -7.88 6.99 -4.66
C LEU A 41 -9.26 6.41 -4.37
N SER A 42 -9.71 5.51 -5.23
CA SER A 42 -10.98 4.80 -5.02
C SER A 42 -10.82 3.72 -3.95
N THR A 43 -11.81 3.63 -3.07
CA THR A 43 -11.99 2.50 -2.16
C THR A 43 -13.24 1.72 -2.54
N SER A 44 -13.31 0.45 -2.15
CA SER A 44 -14.41 -0.47 -2.46
C SER A 44 -15.69 -0.19 -1.65
N GLY A 45 -16.08 1.09 -1.53
CA GLY A 45 -17.12 1.60 -0.62
C GLY A 45 -18.29 0.64 -0.40
N SER A 46 -18.68 0.45 0.87
CA SER A 46 -19.71 -0.51 1.31
C SER A 46 -21.09 -0.30 0.68
N THR A 47 -21.33 0.86 0.08
CA THR A 47 -22.60 1.26 -0.56
C THR A 47 -22.65 0.94 -2.07
N GLY A 48 -21.67 0.24 -2.62
CA GLY A 48 -21.62 -0.16 -4.03
C GLY A 48 -21.15 0.93 -5.00
N SER A 49 -21.01 2.18 -4.53
CA SER A 49 -20.34 3.26 -5.27
C SER A 49 -18.95 3.52 -4.69
N PRO A 50 -17.90 3.58 -5.53
CA PRO A 50 -16.55 3.83 -5.05
C PRO A 50 -16.47 5.22 -4.40
N LYS A 51 -16.03 5.28 -3.14
CA LYS A 51 -15.67 6.55 -2.49
C LYS A 51 -14.27 6.94 -2.92
N LEU A 52 -14.05 8.22 -3.17
CA LEU A 52 -12.74 8.74 -3.54
C LEU A 52 -12.11 9.42 -2.34
N VAL A 53 -11.00 8.88 -1.85
CA VAL A 53 -10.19 9.48 -0.80
C VAL A 53 -9.36 10.61 -1.40
N ARG A 54 -9.45 11.82 -0.83
CA ARG A 54 -8.68 13.00 -1.25
C ARG A 54 -7.37 13.08 -0.49
N LEU A 55 -6.26 13.03 -1.20
CA LEU A 55 -4.92 13.09 -0.61
C LEU A 55 -4.16 14.34 -1.07
N SER A 56 -3.53 15.00 -0.09
CA SER A 56 -2.66 16.15 -0.32
C SER A 56 -1.22 15.75 -0.64
N ARG A 57 -0.39 16.72 -1.04
CA ARG A 57 1.07 16.50 -1.15
C ARG A 57 1.65 16.07 0.21
N GLU A 58 1.27 16.75 1.29
CA GLU A 58 1.76 16.46 2.64
C GLU A 58 1.39 15.05 3.08
N ASN A 59 0.16 14.60 2.75
CA ASN A 59 -0.27 13.24 3.07
C ASN A 59 0.65 12.19 2.41
N LEU A 60 0.93 12.38 1.12
CA LEU A 60 1.77 11.49 0.33
C LEU A 60 3.23 11.51 0.79
N THR A 61 3.81 12.69 0.97
CA THR A 61 5.22 12.83 1.33
C THR A 61 5.50 12.37 2.75
N SER A 62 4.64 12.71 3.72
CA SER A 62 4.82 12.29 5.11
C SER A 62 4.76 10.78 5.26
N ASN A 63 3.80 10.12 4.59
CA ASN A 63 3.72 8.67 4.60
C ASN A 63 4.93 8.02 3.90
N ALA A 64 5.33 8.52 2.73
CA ALA A 64 6.48 7.99 2.00
C ALA A 64 7.79 8.06 2.82
N HIS A 65 8.03 9.18 3.52
CA HIS A 65 9.17 9.33 4.41
C HIS A 65 9.08 8.39 5.62
N ALA A 66 7.93 8.34 6.30
CA ALA A 66 7.74 7.46 7.45
C ALA A 66 7.98 5.99 7.09
N ILE A 67 7.48 5.54 5.92
CA ILE A 67 7.75 4.20 5.38
C ILE A 67 9.23 3.98 5.16
N ALA A 68 9.88 4.93 4.49
CA ALA A 68 11.29 4.83 4.20
C ALA A 68 12.16 4.80 5.46
N ASP A 69 11.73 5.45 6.53
CA ASP A 69 12.43 5.44 7.81
C ASP A 69 12.33 4.09 8.50
N TYR A 70 11.12 3.57 8.73
CA TYR A 70 10.98 2.32 9.50
C TYR A 70 11.37 1.07 8.71
N LEU A 71 11.30 1.11 7.38
CA LEU A 71 11.84 0.04 6.53
C LEU A 71 13.34 0.15 6.32
N ASP A 72 13.98 1.24 6.76
CA ASP A 72 15.39 1.54 6.50
C ASP A 72 15.73 1.49 4.98
N LEU A 73 14.99 2.28 4.19
CA LEU A 73 15.18 2.36 2.74
C LEU A 73 16.39 3.24 2.38
N HIS A 74 17.20 2.75 1.45
CA HIS A 74 18.39 3.42 0.94
C HIS A 74 18.39 3.48 -0.59
N GLY A 75 19.24 4.34 -1.17
CA GLY A 75 19.30 4.54 -2.62
C GLY A 75 19.73 3.32 -3.45
N ASP A 76 20.32 2.30 -2.83
CA ASP A 76 20.68 1.04 -3.50
C ASP A 76 19.56 0.00 -3.51
N ASP A 77 18.44 0.30 -2.85
CA ASP A 77 17.30 -0.58 -2.77
C ASP A 77 16.47 -0.63 -4.05
N ARG A 78 15.80 -1.76 -4.25
CA ARG A 78 14.93 -1.99 -5.40
C ARG A 78 13.69 -2.79 -4.97
N ALA A 79 12.52 -2.17 -5.04
CA ALA A 79 11.27 -2.91 -5.00
C ALA A 79 10.96 -3.51 -6.36
N ILE A 80 10.16 -4.57 -6.37
CA ILE A 80 9.49 -5.09 -7.58
C ILE A 80 7.98 -4.92 -7.44
N THR A 81 7.31 -4.59 -8.54
CA THR A 81 5.84 -4.52 -8.54
C THR A 81 5.24 -5.92 -8.47
N SER A 82 4.49 -6.15 -7.40
CA SER A 82 3.62 -7.32 -7.19
C SER A 82 2.17 -6.90 -6.86
N LEU A 83 1.95 -5.59 -6.80
CA LEU A 83 0.69 -4.94 -6.44
C LEU A 83 0.41 -3.84 -7.47
N PRO A 84 -0.85 -3.66 -7.91
CA PRO A 84 -1.19 -2.61 -8.86
C PRO A 84 -0.91 -1.21 -8.30
N LEU A 85 -0.42 -0.28 -9.14
CA LEU A 85 -0.14 1.10 -8.72
C LEU A 85 -1.40 1.95 -8.51
N HIS A 86 -2.58 1.48 -8.93
CA HIS A 86 -3.85 2.11 -8.59
C HIS A 86 -4.35 1.71 -7.18
N TYR A 87 -3.72 0.70 -6.56
CA TYR A 87 -3.99 0.31 -5.19
C TYR A 87 -3.06 1.06 -4.23
N CYS A 88 -3.60 1.61 -3.14
CA CYS A 88 -2.87 2.51 -2.25
C CYS A 88 -1.57 1.89 -1.69
N TYR A 89 -1.55 0.58 -1.41
CA TYR A 89 -0.35 -0.12 -0.94
C TYR A 89 0.74 -0.20 -2.03
N GLY A 90 0.37 -0.58 -3.26
CA GLY A 90 1.32 -0.60 -4.39
C GLY A 90 1.90 0.78 -4.67
N LEU A 91 1.05 1.81 -4.66
CA LEU A 91 1.48 3.19 -4.90
C LEU A 91 2.43 3.73 -3.82
N SER A 92 2.21 3.37 -2.57
CA SER A 92 3.06 3.81 -1.46
C SER A 92 4.41 3.09 -1.42
N VAL A 93 4.52 1.86 -1.97
CA VAL A 93 5.84 1.26 -2.27
C VAL A 93 6.62 2.11 -3.27
N LEU A 94 5.96 2.57 -4.35
CA LEU A 94 6.58 3.45 -5.33
C LEU A 94 7.06 4.76 -4.67
N HIS A 95 6.20 5.44 -3.93
CA HIS A 95 6.55 6.71 -3.29
C HIS A 95 7.70 6.57 -2.27
N SER A 96 7.67 5.54 -1.41
CA SER A 96 8.69 5.35 -0.37
C SER A 96 10.07 5.02 -0.93
N HIS A 97 10.14 4.30 -2.06
CA HIS A 97 11.42 4.01 -2.72
C HIS A 97 11.94 5.26 -3.43
N LEU A 98 11.10 5.95 -4.20
CA LEU A 98 11.51 7.14 -4.93
C LEU A 98 11.98 8.28 -4.02
N VAL A 99 11.37 8.44 -2.84
CA VAL A 99 11.80 9.49 -1.89
C VAL A 99 13.20 9.26 -1.30
N ARG A 100 13.71 8.02 -1.37
CA ARG A 100 15.09 7.66 -0.98
C ARG A 100 16.06 7.53 -2.15
N GLY A 101 15.61 7.83 -3.38
CA GLY A 101 16.40 7.60 -4.59
C GLY A 101 16.56 6.12 -4.96
N ALA A 102 15.76 5.24 -4.36
CA ALA A 102 15.75 3.80 -4.64
C ALA A 102 15.01 3.49 -5.95
N GLY A 103 15.22 2.28 -6.49
CA GLY A 103 14.61 1.82 -7.72
C GLY A 103 13.29 1.06 -7.53
N VAL A 104 12.48 1.00 -8.59
CA VAL A 104 11.33 0.11 -8.70
C VAL A 104 11.37 -0.64 -10.03
N VAL A 105 11.34 -1.96 -9.97
CA VAL A 105 11.28 -2.87 -11.12
C VAL A 105 9.82 -3.09 -11.46
N LEU A 106 9.41 -2.63 -12.64
CA LEU A 106 8.03 -2.77 -13.12
C LEU A 106 7.87 -4.09 -13.88
N THR A 107 6.81 -4.82 -13.55
CA THR A 107 6.45 -6.11 -14.15
C THR A 107 4.99 -6.44 -13.88
N ASP A 108 4.40 -7.21 -14.79
CA ASP A 108 3.07 -7.83 -14.63
C ASP A 108 3.18 -9.35 -14.37
N LEU A 109 4.40 -9.86 -14.16
CA LEU A 109 4.65 -11.28 -13.87
C LEU A 109 4.13 -11.66 -12.48
N SER A 110 3.65 -12.90 -12.34
CA SER A 110 3.16 -13.41 -11.07
C SER A 110 4.30 -13.92 -10.20
N VAL A 111 4.15 -13.82 -8.88
CA VAL A 111 5.13 -14.34 -7.90
C VAL A 111 5.33 -15.87 -7.97
N VAL A 112 4.44 -16.59 -8.66
CA VAL A 112 4.56 -18.04 -8.89
C VAL A 112 5.40 -18.37 -10.14
N ASP A 113 5.62 -17.40 -11.02
CA ASP A 113 6.32 -17.61 -12.28
C ASP A 113 7.85 -17.60 -12.06
N GLU A 114 8.57 -18.55 -12.64
CA GLU A 114 10.04 -18.57 -12.50
C GLU A 114 10.69 -17.34 -13.14
N CYS A 115 10.08 -16.79 -14.20
CA CYS A 115 10.56 -15.57 -14.85
C CYS A 115 10.46 -14.33 -13.94
N PHE A 116 9.55 -14.32 -12.95
CA PHE A 116 9.50 -13.28 -11.92
C PHE A 116 10.76 -13.35 -11.04
N TRP A 117 11.13 -14.55 -10.60
CA TRP A 117 12.31 -14.76 -9.77
C TRP A 117 13.62 -14.55 -10.53
N ASP A 118 13.67 -14.92 -11.80
CA ASP A 118 14.76 -14.55 -12.71
C ASP A 118 14.93 -13.03 -12.81
N LEU A 119 13.83 -12.30 -12.94
CA LEU A 119 13.84 -10.84 -12.95
C LEU A 119 14.33 -10.28 -11.61
N CYS A 120 13.86 -10.82 -10.48
CA CYS A 120 14.34 -10.45 -9.15
C CYS A 120 15.87 -10.61 -9.02
N ARG A 121 16.41 -11.73 -9.50
CA ARG A 121 17.87 -12.01 -9.49
C ARG A 121 18.64 -11.02 -10.36
N ARG A 122 18.25 -10.86 -11.63
CA ARG A 122 18.94 -9.95 -12.57
C ARG A 122 18.89 -8.49 -12.12
N ALA A 123 17.75 -8.06 -11.61
CA ALA A 123 17.54 -6.68 -11.17
C ALA A 123 18.01 -6.43 -9.73
N ARG A 124 18.49 -7.46 -9.01
CA ARG A 124 18.90 -7.38 -7.60
C ARG A 124 17.84 -6.74 -6.71
N VAL A 125 16.62 -7.27 -6.79
CA VAL A 125 15.47 -6.81 -5.97
C VAL A 125 15.79 -7.00 -4.49
N THR A 126 15.52 -5.97 -3.68
CA THR A 126 15.74 -5.95 -2.22
C THR A 126 14.45 -5.96 -1.42
N THR A 127 13.31 -5.60 -2.02
CA THR A 127 12.01 -5.53 -1.34
C THR A 127 10.92 -6.23 -2.15
N LEU A 128 10.20 -7.15 -1.51
CA LEU A 128 8.99 -7.79 -2.04
C LEU A 128 7.80 -7.44 -1.14
N SER A 129 6.76 -6.85 -1.71
CA SER A 129 5.53 -6.53 -0.98
C SER A 129 4.40 -7.49 -1.38
N GLY A 130 3.47 -7.77 -0.48
CA GLY A 130 2.35 -8.67 -0.77
C GLY A 130 1.13 -8.43 0.10
N VAL A 131 -0.03 -8.83 -0.40
CA VAL A 131 -1.27 -8.96 0.36
C VAL A 131 -1.48 -10.42 0.77
N PRO A 132 -2.42 -10.80 1.67
CA PRO A 132 -2.58 -12.19 2.10
C PRO A 132 -2.59 -13.21 0.96
N TYR A 133 -3.28 -12.90 -0.14
CA TYR A 133 -3.29 -13.74 -1.34
C TYR A 133 -1.90 -13.93 -1.97
N THR A 134 -1.04 -12.90 -2.01
CA THR A 134 0.35 -13.02 -2.46
C THR A 134 1.11 -14.04 -1.61
N PHE A 135 0.92 -14.02 -0.29
CA PHE A 135 1.58 -14.96 0.63
C PHE A 135 1.02 -16.39 0.49
N GLU A 136 -0.25 -16.57 0.15
CA GLU A 136 -0.78 -17.91 -0.20
C GLU A 136 -0.11 -18.47 -1.47
N LEU A 137 0.07 -17.62 -2.48
CA LEU A 137 0.76 -17.99 -3.71
C LEU A 137 2.24 -18.31 -3.47
N LEU A 138 2.93 -17.48 -2.67
CA LEU A 138 4.33 -17.70 -2.30
C LEU A 138 4.53 -19.03 -1.58
N HIS A 139 3.69 -19.33 -0.59
CA HIS A 139 3.73 -20.59 0.15
C HIS A 139 3.56 -21.78 -0.80
N ARG A 140 2.50 -21.77 -1.63
CA ARG A 140 2.26 -22.82 -2.63
C ARG A 140 3.38 -22.97 -3.65
N SER A 141 4.06 -21.89 -3.99
CA SER A 141 5.13 -21.92 -4.99
C SER A 141 6.45 -22.47 -4.45
N GLY A 142 6.61 -22.58 -3.12
CA GLY A 142 7.86 -23.01 -2.47
C GLY A 142 8.80 -21.84 -2.15
N PHE A 143 8.26 -20.76 -1.59
CA PHE A 143 9.10 -19.63 -1.13
C PHE A 143 10.12 -20.06 -0.06
N ALA A 144 9.76 -21.02 0.79
CA ALA A 144 10.59 -21.56 1.87
C ALA A 144 11.81 -22.39 1.39
N GLU A 145 11.86 -22.75 0.11
CA GLU A 145 12.99 -23.46 -0.51
C GLU A 145 13.75 -22.59 -1.52
N ARG A 146 13.26 -21.38 -1.82
CA ARG A 146 13.90 -20.46 -2.77
C ARG A 146 15.11 -19.75 -2.20
N GLU A 147 16.15 -19.65 -3.01
CA GLU A 147 17.29 -18.76 -2.77
C GLU A 147 16.83 -17.29 -2.77
N PRO A 148 17.04 -16.54 -1.68
CA PRO A 148 16.53 -15.19 -1.53
C PRO A 148 17.28 -14.14 -2.39
N GLY A 149 18.49 -14.47 -2.85
CA GLY A 149 19.30 -13.58 -3.68
C GLY A 149 19.66 -12.28 -2.98
N SER A 150 19.16 -11.15 -3.49
CA SER A 150 19.39 -9.81 -2.92
C SER A 150 18.26 -9.32 -2.01
N LEU A 151 17.24 -10.14 -1.77
CA LEU A 151 16.07 -9.77 -0.97
C LEU A 151 16.50 -9.47 0.47
N ARG A 152 16.15 -8.27 0.96
CA ARG A 152 16.41 -7.82 2.34
C ARG A 152 15.13 -7.70 3.14
N ARG A 153 13.99 -7.43 2.47
CA ARG A 153 12.70 -7.20 3.11
C ARG A 153 11.56 -7.88 2.39
N VAL A 154 10.64 -8.41 3.19
CA VAL A 154 9.32 -8.84 2.74
C VAL A 154 8.28 -8.09 3.56
N THR A 155 7.32 -7.46 2.89
CA THR A 155 6.32 -6.62 3.58
C THR A 155 4.91 -7.09 3.29
N GLN A 156 4.09 -7.22 4.34
CA GLN A 156 2.69 -7.63 4.25
C GLN A 156 1.77 -6.51 4.73
N ALA A 157 0.73 -6.22 3.94
CA ALA A 157 -0.36 -5.34 4.35
C ALA A 157 -1.64 -5.68 3.57
N GLY A 158 -2.67 -4.84 3.69
CA GLY A 158 -3.88 -4.93 2.87
C GLY A 158 -4.88 -6.02 3.28
N GLY A 159 -4.63 -6.70 4.39
CA GLY A 159 -5.51 -7.71 4.97
C GLY A 159 -4.80 -8.44 6.12
N ARG A 160 -5.56 -9.19 6.92
CA ARG A 160 -4.98 -9.98 8.02
C ARG A 160 -4.42 -11.30 7.48
N LEU A 161 -3.16 -11.60 7.79
CA LEU A 161 -2.64 -12.97 7.70
C LEU A 161 -3.07 -13.77 8.94
N ARG A 162 -3.20 -15.09 8.77
CA ARG A 162 -3.36 -15.98 9.91
C ARG A 162 -2.09 -15.94 10.78
N PRO A 163 -2.19 -15.96 12.11
CA PRO A 163 -1.03 -15.88 12.99
C PRO A 163 0.01 -16.97 12.72
N GLU A 164 -0.44 -18.17 12.36
CA GLU A 164 0.42 -19.29 11.99
C GLU A 164 1.28 -18.95 10.76
N ALA A 165 0.68 -18.31 9.75
CA ALA A 165 1.40 -17.89 8.56
C ALA A 165 2.38 -16.75 8.89
N VAL A 166 2.00 -15.81 9.76
CA VAL A 166 2.92 -14.75 10.21
C VAL A 166 4.16 -15.35 10.87
N ARG A 167 3.99 -16.33 11.78
CA ARG A 167 5.11 -17.04 12.42
C ARG A 167 5.98 -17.76 11.39
N GLU A 168 5.37 -18.53 10.49
CA GLU A 168 6.09 -19.28 9.45
C GLU A 168 6.94 -18.36 8.55
N TYR A 169 6.37 -17.24 8.10
CA TYR A 169 7.09 -16.27 7.28
C TYR A 169 8.16 -15.52 8.07
N ALA A 170 7.90 -15.16 9.34
CA ALA A 170 8.89 -14.53 10.20
C ALA A 170 10.11 -15.45 10.42
N ASP A 171 9.88 -16.71 10.77
CA ASP A 171 10.94 -17.69 11.01
C ASP A 171 11.73 -17.97 9.71
N THR A 172 11.02 -18.19 8.59
CA THR A 172 11.64 -18.43 7.28
C THR A 172 12.52 -17.24 6.88
N CYS A 173 12.03 -16.01 7.02
CA CYS A 173 12.78 -14.81 6.67
C CYS A 173 13.98 -14.60 7.61
N ALA A 174 13.81 -14.84 8.91
CA ALA A 174 14.88 -14.70 9.90
C ALA A 174 16.07 -15.63 9.62
N THR A 175 15.83 -16.89 9.24
CA THR A 175 16.91 -17.84 8.87
C THR A 175 17.71 -17.39 7.65
N ARG A 176 17.19 -16.43 6.88
CA ARG A 176 17.78 -15.90 5.64
C ARG A 176 18.28 -14.47 5.77
N GLY A 177 18.20 -13.87 6.95
CA GLY A 177 18.54 -12.46 7.16
C GLY A 177 17.63 -11.49 6.41
N ILE A 178 16.36 -11.85 6.26
CA ILE A 178 15.33 -11.02 5.63
C ILE A 178 14.41 -10.47 6.71
N ASP A 179 14.15 -9.18 6.68
CA ASP A 179 13.19 -8.55 7.57
C ASP A 179 11.76 -8.74 7.05
N PHE A 180 10.94 -9.43 7.83
CA PHE A 180 9.52 -9.59 7.55
C PHE A 180 8.69 -8.58 8.33
N PHE A 181 8.04 -7.65 7.63
CA PHE A 181 7.18 -6.62 8.22
C PHE A 181 5.72 -6.97 8.00
N VAL A 182 4.95 -7.06 9.09
CA VAL A 182 3.48 -7.04 9.07
C VAL A 182 3.02 -5.61 9.30
N MET A 183 2.12 -5.10 8.47
CA MET A 183 1.75 -3.70 8.48
C MET A 183 0.24 -3.54 8.38
N TYR A 184 -0.26 -2.48 9.00
CA TYR A 184 -1.67 -2.11 8.99
C TYR A 184 -1.83 -0.70 8.46
N GLY A 185 -2.90 -0.49 7.69
CA GLY A 185 -3.33 0.84 7.31
C GLY A 185 -4.47 0.82 6.32
N GLN A 186 -4.87 2.02 5.91
CA GLN A 186 -6.05 2.27 5.09
C GLN A 186 -5.77 3.39 4.09
N THR A 187 -6.57 3.46 3.03
CA THR A 187 -6.40 4.49 1.98
C THR A 187 -6.56 5.91 2.55
N GLU A 188 -7.46 6.06 3.51
CA GLU A 188 -7.80 7.26 4.27
C GLU A 188 -6.63 7.82 5.08
N ALA A 189 -5.61 7.01 5.35
CA ALA A 189 -4.36 7.42 5.99
C ALA A 189 -3.15 7.16 5.08
N THR A 190 -3.34 7.25 3.77
CA THR A 190 -2.27 7.10 2.77
C THR A 190 -1.55 5.75 2.88
N ALA A 191 -2.32 4.66 3.00
CA ALA A 191 -1.90 3.25 2.99
C ALA A 191 -1.33 2.67 4.29
N ARG A 192 -0.37 3.31 4.98
CA ARG A 192 0.25 2.72 6.20
C ARG A 192 0.05 3.60 7.42
N MET A 193 -0.34 2.96 8.53
CA MET A 193 -0.62 3.58 9.82
C MET A 193 0.20 2.94 10.93
N ALA A 194 0.49 1.63 10.80
CA ALA A 194 1.24 0.87 11.78
C ALA A 194 2.10 -0.22 11.13
N TYR A 195 3.12 -0.67 11.85
CA TYR A 195 3.95 -1.80 11.48
C TYR A 195 4.39 -2.57 12.74
N LEU A 196 4.50 -3.88 12.60
CA LEU A 196 5.11 -4.76 13.59
C LEU A 196 6.61 -4.89 13.26
N PRO A 197 7.51 -4.45 14.17
CA PRO A 197 8.95 -4.66 13.99
C PRO A 197 9.27 -6.15 13.70
N PRO A 198 10.16 -6.46 12.74
CA PRO A 198 10.42 -7.83 12.32
C PRO A 198 10.81 -8.78 13.46
N ALA A 199 11.60 -8.28 14.42
CA ALA A 199 12.01 -9.02 15.61
C ALA A 199 10.83 -9.46 16.52
N LEU A 200 9.67 -8.84 16.39
CA LEU A 200 8.46 -9.15 17.16
C LEU A 200 7.46 -10.02 16.38
N ALA A 201 7.65 -10.22 15.07
CA ALA A 201 6.65 -10.86 14.21
C ALA A 201 6.33 -12.31 14.63
N ALA A 202 7.35 -13.10 14.98
CA ALA A 202 7.15 -14.48 15.42
C ALA A 202 6.51 -14.57 16.82
N ALA A 203 6.86 -13.65 17.72
CA ALA A 203 6.36 -13.65 19.10
C ALA A 203 4.95 -13.03 19.25
N HIS A 204 4.59 -12.09 18.38
CA HIS A 204 3.34 -11.35 18.42
C HIS A 204 2.60 -11.37 17.07
N PRO A 205 2.30 -12.56 16.51
CA PRO A 205 1.80 -12.72 15.15
C PRO A 205 0.37 -12.17 14.93
N ASP A 206 -0.35 -11.89 16.01
CA ASP A 206 -1.69 -11.29 16.00
C ASP A 206 -1.67 -9.75 16.06
N ALA A 207 -0.51 -9.13 16.28
CA ALA A 207 -0.41 -7.70 16.50
C ALA A 207 -0.30 -6.91 15.19
N ALA A 208 -0.97 -5.75 15.13
CA ALA A 208 -0.77 -4.75 14.08
C ALA A 208 0.53 -3.94 14.27
N GLY A 209 1.13 -4.02 15.46
CA GLY A 209 2.38 -3.36 15.82
C GLY A 209 2.20 -1.95 16.36
N ILE A 210 3.17 -1.08 16.06
CA ILE A 210 3.25 0.30 16.54
C ILE A 210 2.95 1.30 15.43
N ALA A 211 2.57 2.52 15.78
CA ALA A 211 2.32 3.57 14.80
C ALA A 211 3.59 3.87 13.96
N ILE A 212 3.39 4.23 12.70
CA ILE A 212 4.48 4.72 11.85
C ILE A 212 5.08 6.03 12.42
N PRO A 213 6.34 6.39 12.09
CA PRO A 213 6.90 7.68 12.47
C PRO A 213 5.98 8.87 12.11
N GLY A 214 5.73 9.75 13.08
CA GLY A 214 4.81 10.89 12.93
C GLY A 214 3.32 10.55 13.04
N GLY A 215 2.96 9.27 13.18
CA GLY A 215 1.61 8.80 13.46
C GLY A 215 1.39 8.49 14.94
N HIS A 216 0.13 8.55 15.36
CA HIS A 216 -0.31 8.18 16.70
C HIS A 216 -1.52 7.26 16.64
N LEU A 217 -1.51 6.20 17.44
CA LEU A 217 -2.62 5.29 17.64
C LEU A 217 -3.14 5.43 19.07
N ARG A 218 -4.46 5.44 19.19
CA ARG A 218 -5.17 5.32 20.47
C ARG A 218 -6.32 4.33 20.30
N ILE A 219 -6.68 3.68 21.40
CA ILE A 219 -7.89 2.87 21.49
C ILE A 219 -8.93 3.65 22.27
N ASP A 220 -10.07 3.92 21.63
CA ASP A 220 -11.22 4.59 22.21
C ASP A 220 -12.20 3.55 22.72
N SER A 221 -12.72 3.73 23.93
CA SER A 221 -13.73 2.83 24.46
C SER A 221 -14.99 2.87 23.60
N VAL A 222 -15.54 1.70 23.31
CA VAL A 222 -16.81 1.53 22.61
C VAL A 222 -17.82 0.92 23.58
N PRO A 223 -19.08 1.39 23.62
CA PRO A 223 -20.11 0.77 24.45
C PRO A 223 -20.23 -0.74 24.20
N ASP A 224 -20.53 -1.48 25.26
CA ASP A 224 -20.72 -2.94 25.24
C ASP A 224 -19.50 -3.77 24.80
N GLN A 225 -18.30 -3.19 24.80
CA GLN A 225 -17.03 -3.90 24.61
C GLN A 225 -16.25 -4.04 25.93
N PRO A 226 -15.42 -5.09 26.07
CA PRO A 226 -14.45 -5.21 27.16
C PRO A 226 -13.54 -3.97 27.28
N ALA A 227 -13.02 -3.70 28.48
CA ALA A 227 -12.21 -2.50 28.74
C ALA A 227 -10.91 -2.42 27.91
N ASP A 228 -10.41 -3.56 27.43
CA ASP A 228 -9.23 -3.72 26.58
C ASP A 228 -9.55 -3.77 25.08
N VAL A 229 -10.84 -3.63 24.71
CA VAL A 229 -11.33 -3.63 23.34
C VAL A 229 -11.97 -2.27 23.03
N GLY A 230 -11.63 -1.71 21.87
CA GLY A 230 -12.15 -0.41 21.46
C GLY A 230 -11.92 -0.09 20.00
N GLU A 231 -12.28 1.13 19.62
CA GLU A 231 -12.08 1.66 18.28
C GLU A 231 -10.64 2.16 18.13
N VAL A 232 -9.99 1.79 17.03
CA VAL A 232 -8.65 2.27 16.70
C VAL A 232 -8.76 3.67 16.10
N VAL A 233 -8.29 4.68 16.83
CA VAL A 233 -8.21 6.06 16.37
C VAL A 233 -6.77 6.39 15.97
N TYR A 234 -6.61 6.82 14.73
CA TYR A 234 -5.32 7.22 14.18
C TYR A 234 -5.28 8.72 13.88
N SER A 235 -4.14 9.33 14.19
CA SER A 235 -3.83 10.71 13.79
C SER A 235 -2.42 10.79 13.25
N GLY A 236 -2.20 11.67 12.27
CA GLY A 236 -0.91 11.89 11.63
C GLY A 236 -1.04 12.75 10.37
N PRO A 237 0.08 13.28 9.86
CA PRO A 237 0.09 14.13 8.66
C PRO A 237 -0.34 13.40 7.38
N ASN A 238 -0.40 12.06 7.41
CA ASN A 238 -0.83 11.20 6.31
C ASN A 238 -2.36 10.97 6.24
N VAL A 239 -3.13 11.55 7.16
CA VAL A 239 -4.60 11.45 7.15
C VAL A 239 -5.20 12.33 6.05
N MET A 240 -6.10 11.74 5.26
CA MET A 240 -6.76 12.35 4.10
C MET A 240 -7.43 13.70 4.38
N LEU A 241 -7.73 14.45 3.31
CA LEU A 241 -8.56 15.66 3.33
C LEU A 241 -10.07 15.36 3.44
N GLY A 242 -10.45 14.10 3.62
CA GLY A 242 -11.83 13.60 3.53
C GLY A 242 -12.16 12.97 2.17
N TYR A 243 -13.40 12.50 2.02
CA TYR A 243 -13.87 11.95 0.75
C TYR A 243 -14.24 13.05 -0.24
N ALA A 244 -14.16 12.76 -1.54
CA ALA A 244 -14.76 13.60 -2.57
C ALA A 244 -16.29 13.44 -2.54
N GLU A 245 -16.98 14.56 -2.68
CA GLU A 245 -18.45 14.67 -2.80
C GLU A 245 -18.81 15.04 -4.24
#